data_AF-A0A7C3XBS9-F1
#
_entry.id   AF-A0A7C3XBS9-F1
#
_cell.length_a   1.000
_cell.length_b   1.000
_cell.length_c   1.000
_cell.angle_alpha   90.00
_cell.angle_beta   90.00
_cell.angle_gamma   90.00
#
_symmetry.space_group_name_H-M   'P 1'
#
loop_
_entity.id
_entity.type
_entity.pdbx_description
1 polymer ?
#
loop_
_entity_poly.entity_id
_entity_poly.type
_entity_poly.pdbx_seq_one_letter_code
_entity_poly.pdbx_strand_id
1 'polypeptide(L)'
;MGEKSGLWKAGDIKPPLEIKPLPEPPPLTLRGIVAWCGPAVILGTLSVGGFEAYHAGYMGAKLFAGIFWLYLVSSFFQLFLNNEIARWTMATGETILQGFTRLRPRYLWGWLTAIFAWLQTGWPAWITGAAAGAAALSGIGTWESWSIVALALVLDNLCSKQIRV
;
A
#
# COMPACT_ATOMS: atom_id res chain seq x y z
N MET A 1 36.03 9.44 17.21
CA MET A 1 36.31 10.00 15.88
C MET A 1 34.98 10.49 15.32
N GLY A 2 34.70 11.79 15.48
CA GLY A 2 33.43 12.40 15.06
C GLY A 2 33.43 12.58 13.54
N GLU A 3 32.72 11.71 12.85
CA GLU A 3 32.51 11.81 11.41
C GLU A 3 31.47 12.90 11.16
N LYS A 4 31.85 13.93 10.39
CA LYS A 4 30.99 15.08 10.08
C LYS A 4 29.78 14.56 9.31
N SER A 5 28.61 14.49 9.94
CA SER A 5 27.36 14.11 9.27
C SER A 5 27.06 15.14 8.19
N GLY A 6 27.39 14.80 6.94
CA GLY A 6 27.06 15.62 5.79
C GLY A 6 25.55 15.82 5.74
N LEU A 7 25.11 17.05 5.50
CA LEU A 7 23.70 17.35 5.26
C LEU A 7 23.42 17.10 3.77
N TRP A 8 22.50 16.19 3.46
CA TRP A 8 22.06 15.94 2.08
C TRP A 8 20.84 16.81 1.73
N LYS A 9 20.96 17.61 0.67
CA LYS A 9 19.88 18.49 0.20
C LYS A 9 18.87 17.70 -0.64
N ALA A 10 17.87 17.15 0.05
CA ALA A 10 16.74 16.43 -0.53
C ALA A 10 15.63 17.38 -0.99
N GLY A 11 15.83 18.11 -2.10
CA GLY A 11 14.87 19.10 -2.61
C GLY A 11 15.01 20.50 -1.99
N ASP A 12 14.10 21.41 -2.36
CA ASP A 12 14.29 22.84 -2.11
C ASP A 12 13.50 23.41 -0.92
N ILE A 13 12.54 22.65 -0.38
CA ILE A 13 11.53 23.21 0.54
C ILE A 13 11.76 22.78 2.00
N LYS A 14 12.09 21.51 2.25
CA LYS A 14 12.30 20.99 3.62
C LYS A 14 13.77 21.07 4.03
N PRO A 15 14.06 21.06 5.34
CA PRO A 15 15.45 21.03 5.81
C PRO A 15 16.22 19.85 5.20
N PRO A 16 17.54 20.02 4.97
CA PRO A 16 18.43 18.95 4.53
C PRO A 16 18.38 17.76 5.50
N LEU A 17 18.53 16.56 4.97
CA LEU A 17 18.53 15.33 5.75
C LEU A 17 19.93 15.07 6.32
N GLU A 18 19.99 14.62 7.56
CA GLU A 18 21.24 14.21 8.20
C GLU A 18 21.67 12.84 7.67
N ILE A 19 22.92 12.73 7.20
CA ILE A 19 23.47 11.43 6.80
C ILE A 19 23.80 10.64 8.08
N LYS A 20 23.01 9.60 8.33
CA LYS A 20 23.22 8.63 9.42
C LYS A 20 23.68 7.29 8.83
N PRO A 21 24.62 6.58 9.47
CA PRO A 21 24.96 5.22 9.06
C PRO A 21 23.72 4.32 9.17
N LEU A 22 23.47 3.54 8.12
CA LEU A 22 22.42 2.53 8.11
C LEU A 22 22.78 1.40 9.08
N PRO A 23 21.78 0.81 9.79
CA PRO A 23 22.00 -0.40 10.56
C PRO A 23 22.57 -1.51 9.67
N GLU A 24 23.41 -2.38 10.24
CA GLU A 24 23.90 -3.54 9.50
C GLU A 24 22.73 -4.44 9.09
N PRO A 25 22.71 -4.93 7.84
CA PRO A 25 21.64 -5.79 7.38
C PRO A 25 21.64 -7.09 8.21
N PRO A 26 20.46 -7.62 8.58
CA PRO A 26 20.37 -8.92 9.20
C PRO A 26 21.14 -9.97 8.41
N PRO A 27 21.86 -10.90 9.07
CA PRO A 27 22.69 -11.87 8.39
C PRO A 27 21.84 -12.76 7.46
N LEU A 28 22.39 -13.18 6.32
CA LEU A 28 21.76 -14.09 5.34
C LEU A 28 21.64 -15.55 5.86
N THR A 29 21.28 -15.71 7.12
CA THR A 29 20.90 -16.97 7.73
C THR A 29 19.40 -17.19 7.53
N LEU A 30 18.92 -18.43 7.63
CA LEU A 30 17.47 -18.74 7.54
C LEU A 30 16.62 -17.89 8.49
N ARG A 31 17.11 -17.63 9.72
CA ARG A 31 16.43 -16.75 10.69
C ARG A 31 16.44 -15.28 10.25
N GLY A 32 17.54 -14.82 9.66
CA GLY A 32 17.62 -13.46 9.12
C GLY A 32 16.72 -13.25 7.90
N ILE A 33 16.56 -14.26 7.05
CA ILE A 33 15.61 -14.23 5.92
C ILE A 33 14.18 -14.09 6.44
N VAL A 34 13.77 -14.85 7.46
CA VAL A 34 12.44 -14.70 8.06
C VAL A 34 12.24 -13.30 8.66
N ALA A 35 13.27 -12.73 9.31
CA ALA A 35 13.23 -11.37 9.82
C ALA A 35 13.09 -10.31 8.70
N TRP A 36 13.76 -10.51 7.55
CA TRP A 36 13.61 -9.68 6.35
C TRP A 36 12.23 -9.79 5.71
N CYS A 37 11.68 -11.00 5.64
CA CYS A 37 10.41 -11.26 4.97
C CYS A 37 9.21 -10.73 5.76
N GLY A 38 9.30 -10.58 7.09
CA GLY A 38 8.18 -10.15 7.93
C GLY A 38 7.42 -8.92 7.41
N PRO A 39 8.09 -7.77 7.21
CA PRO A 39 7.46 -6.57 6.66
C PRO A 39 6.88 -6.78 5.26
N ALA A 40 7.59 -7.49 4.38
CA ALA A 40 7.17 -7.75 3.01
C ALA A 40 5.93 -8.66 2.96
N VAL A 41 5.85 -9.67 3.82
CA VAL A 41 4.70 -10.58 3.92
C VAL A 41 3.47 -9.83 4.43
N ILE A 42 3.61 -8.98 5.44
CA ILE A 42 2.49 -8.15 5.94
C ILE A 42 1.96 -7.21 4.85
N LEU A 43 2.86 -6.55 4.12
CA LEU A 43 2.46 -5.67 3.01
C LEU A 43 1.86 -6.46 1.85
N GLY A 44 2.38 -7.66 1.56
CA GLY A 44 1.88 -8.55 0.52
C GLY A 44 0.47 -9.06 0.82
N THR A 45 0.19 -9.49 2.05
CA THR A 45 -1.15 -9.95 2.44
C THR A 45 -2.17 -8.83 2.48
N LEU A 46 -1.76 -7.60 2.81
CA LEU A 46 -2.62 -6.41 2.71
C LEU A 46 -2.92 -6.04 1.26
N SER A 47 -2.00 -6.32 0.33
CA SER A 47 -2.20 -6.04 -1.09
C SER A 47 -3.16 -7.01 -1.76
N VAL A 48 -3.27 -8.24 -1.27
CA VAL A 48 -4.17 -9.25 -1.83
C VAL A 48 -5.58 -9.08 -1.26
N GLY A 49 -6.48 -8.54 -2.07
CA GLY A 49 -7.83 -8.14 -1.67
C GLY A 49 -8.94 -9.07 -2.10
N GLY A 50 -10.14 -8.86 -1.53
CA GLY A 50 -11.36 -9.55 -1.97
C GLY A 50 -11.70 -9.33 -3.45
N PHE A 51 -11.23 -8.22 -4.05
CA PHE A 51 -11.39 -7.96 -5.48
C PHE A 51 -10.72 -9.03 -6.35
N GLU A 52 -9.49 -9.41 -6.02
CA GLU A 52 -8.73 -10.41 -6.78
C GLU A 52 -9.33 -11.79 -6.61
N ALA A 53 -9.75 -12.16 -5.38
CA ALA A 53 -10.40 -13.44 -5.15
C ALA A 53 -11.68 -13.62 -5.97
N TYR A 54 -12.46 -12.55 -6.17
CA TYR A 54 -13.70 -12.60 -6.96
C TYR A 54 -13.45 -12.50 -8.47
N HIS A 55 -12.63 -11.54 -8.92
CA HIS A 55 -12.41 -11.28 -10.35
C HIS A 55 -11.39 -12.21 -11.00
N ALA A 56 -10.40 -12.73 -10.26
CA ALA A 56 -9.35 -13.58 -10.85
C ALA A 56 -9.91 -14.87 -11.45
N GLY A 57 -10.93 -15.47 -10.84
CA GLY A 57 -11.60 -16.67 -11.38
C GLY A 57 -12.32 -16.39 -12.70
N TYR A 58 -13.10 -15.30 -12.76
CA TYR A 58 -13.79 -14.88 -13.99
C TYR A 58 -12.81 -14.53 -15.11
N MET A 59 -11.80 -13.72 -14.80
CA MET A 59 -10.77 -13.32 -15.75
C MET A 59 -9.92 -14.50 -16.21
N GLY A 60 -9.57 -15.41 -15.31
CA GLY A 60 -8.84 -16.64 -15.61
C GLY A 60 -9.63 -17.63 -16.48
N ALA A 61 -10.95 -17.72 -16.28
CA ALA A 61 -11.78 -18.62 -17.07
C ALA A 61 -12.11 -18.07 -18.48
N LYS A 62 -12.25 -16.75 -18.63
CA LYS A 62 -12.74 -16.13 -19.88
C LYS A 62 -11.68 -15.37 -20.69
N LEU A 63 -10.67 -14.80 -20.02
CA LEU A 63 -9.78 -13.80 -20.62
C LEU A 63 -8.29 -14.16 -20.50
N PHE A 64 -7.94 -15.28 -19.87
CA PHE A 64 -6.56 -15.65 -19.56
C PHE A 64 -5.58 -15.46 -20.73
N ALA A 65 -5.87 -16.02 -21.91
CA ALA A 65 -4.98 -15.90 -23.06
C ALA A 65 -4.82 -14.45 -23.58
N GLY A 66 -5.79 -13.57 -23.34
CA GLY A 66 -5.78 -12.19 -23.85
C GLY A 66 -5.18 -11.15 -22.90
N ILE A 67 -5.36 -11.31 -21.59
CA ILE A 67 -4.96 -10.28 -20.59
C ILE A 67 -3.85 -10.72 -19.65
N PHE A 68 -3.38 -11.98 -19.70
CA PHE A 68 -2.36 -12.45 -18.77
C PHE A 68 -1.02 -11.69 -18.87
N TRP A 69 -0.70 -11.15 -20.04
CA TRP A 69 0.50 -10.31 -20.19
C TRP A 69 0.41 -9.02 -19.35
N LEU A 70 -0.79 -8.45 -19.15
CA LEU A 70 -0.99 -7.28 -18.28
C LEU A 70 -0.64 -7.61 -16.83
N TYR A 71 -0.93 -8.83 -16.37
CA TYR A 71 -0.55 -9.28 -15.04
C TYR A 71 0.98 -9.31 -14.86
N LEU A 72 1.71 -9.82 -15.87
CA LEU A 72 3.18 -9.84 -15.83
C LEU A 72 3.78 -8.44 -15.84
N VAL A 73 3.29 -7.57 -16.72
CA VAL A 73 3.74 -6.18 -16.81
C VAL A 73 3.43 -5.44 -15.50
N SER A 74 2.21 -5.58 -14.97
CA SER A 74 1.80 -4.99 -13.70
C SER A 74 2.68 -5.46 -12.54
N SER A 75 2.95 -6.77 -12.45
CA SER A 75 3.79 -7.35 -11.41
C SER A 75 5.22 -6.82 -11.47
N PHE A 76 5.78 -6.68 -12.68
CA PHE A 76 7.10 -6.09 -12.88
C PHE A 76 7.16 -4.63 -12.41
N PHE A 77 6.18 -3.81 -12.81
CA PHE A 77 6.10 -2.42 -12.37
C PHE A 77 5.88 -2.32 -10.86
N GLN A 78 5.06 -3.17 -10.28
CA GLN A 78 4.83 -3.22 -8.83
C GLN A 78 6.12 -3.57 -8.08
N LEU A 79 6.88 -4.55 -8.54
CA LEU A 79 8.18 -4.90 -7.97
C LEU A 79 9.18 -3.74 -8.05
N PHE A 80 9.28 -3.12 -9.23
CA PHE A 80 10.17 -1.99 -9.45
C PHE A 80 9.81 -0.80 -8.54
N LEU A 81 8.55 -0.39 -8.53
CA LEU A 81 8.07 0.72 -7.72
C LEU A 81 8.24 0.44 -6.23
N ASN A 82 7.88 -0.76 -5.75
CA ASN A 82 8.06 -1.12 -4.34
C ASN A 82 9.54 -1.09 -3.92
N ASN A 83 10.44 -1.53 -4.80
CA ASN A 83 11.87 -1.50 -4.51
C ASN A 83 12.40 -0.06 -4.43
N GLU A 84 12.02 0.81 -5.36
CA GLU A 84 12.39 2.23 -5.30
C GLU A 84 11.79 2.93 -4.07
N ILE A 85 10.56 2.56 -3.69
CA ILE A 85 9.91 3.08 -2.48
C ILE A 85 10.65 2.67 -1.21
N ALA A 86 11.04 1.39 -1.13
CA ALA A 86 11.82 0.90 -0.02
C ALA A 86 13.19 1.60 0.05
N ARG A 87 13.88 1.75 -1.09
CA ARG A 87 15.18 2.44 -1.17
C ARG A 87 15.10 3.89 -0.71
N TRP A 88 14.07 4.63 -1.13
CA TRP A 88 13.86 6.00 -0.66
C TRP A 88 13.65 6.06 0.85
N THR A 89 12.78 5.19 1.37
CA THR A 89 12.42 5.16 2.79
C THR A 89 13.62 4.77 3.66
N MET A 90 14.44 3.82 3.22
CA MET A 90 15.69 3.44 3.90
C MET A 90 16.73 4.56 3.84
N ALA A 91 16.89 5.23 2.70
CA ALA A 91 17.91 6.27 2.53
C ALA A 91 17.58 7.57 3.27
N THR A 92 16.30 7.93 3.38
CA THR A 92 15.87 9.24 3.90
C THR A 92 15.16 9.18 5.25
N GLY A 93 14.64 8.02 5.65
CA GLY A 93 13.77 7.88 6.82
C GLY A 93 12.38 8.52 6.67
N GLU A 94 12.10 9.16 5.54
CA GLU A 94 10.78 9.74 5.23
C GLU A 94 10.02 8.84 4.24
N THR A 95 8.70 8.85 4.33
CA THR A 95 7.86 8.18 3.33
C THR A 95 7.96 8.89 1.98
N ILE A 96 7.74 8.18 0.86
CA ILE A 96 7.76 8.81 -0.48
C ILE A 96 6.72 9.92 -0.63
N LEU A 97 5.56 9.78 0.01
CA LEU A 97 4.53 10.82 0.00
C LEU A 97 5.06 12.12 0.64
N GLN A 98 5.80 11.99 1.74
CA GLN A 98 6.51 13.12 2.33
C GLN A 98 7.68 13.61 1.47
N GLY A 99 8.34 12.70 0.74
CA GLY A 99 9.36 13.03 -0.26
C GLY A 99 8.83 13.94 -1.36
N PHE A 100 7.65 13.66 -1.93
CA PHE A 100 7.04 14.51 -2.96
C PHE A 100 6.77 15.94 -2.48
N THR A 101 6.44 16.13 -1.20
CA THR A 101 6.26 17.48 -0.63
C THR A 101 7.55 18.30 -0.52
N ARG A 102 8.72 17.69 -0.76
CA ARG A 102 10.02 18.38 -0.87
C ARG A 102 10.23 19.03 -2.24
N LEU A 103 9.47 18.60 -3.25
CA LEU A 103 9.49 19.16 -4.61
C LEU A 103 8.54 20.35 -4.71
N ARG A 104 8.94 21.37 -5.47
CA ARG A 104 8.03 22.46 -5.86
C ARG A 104 7.10 21.98 -6.98
N PRO A 105 5.78 22.26 -6.93
CA PRO A 105 5.02 22.97 -5.89
C PRO A 105 4.47 22.04 -4.78
N ARG A 106 4.78 22.35 -3.50
CA ARG A 106 4.45 21.52 -2.32
C ARG A 106 2.96 21.17 -2.20
N TYR A 107 2.09 22.16 -2.35
CA TYR A 107 0.65 21.97 -2.15
C TYR A 107 0.04 21.07 -3.22
N LEU A 108 0.49 21.18 -4.46
CA LEU A 108 0.00 20.34 -5.56
C LEU A 108 0.34 18.88 -5.29
N TRP A 109 1.59 18.57 -4.93
CA TRP A 109 2.01 17.22 -4.63
C TRP A 109 1.33 16.64 -3.38
N GLY A 110 1.12 17.45 -2.35
CA GLY A 110 0.38 17.04 -1.15
C GLY A 110 -1.08 16.67 -1.45
N TRP A 111 -1.80 17.52 -2.21
CA TRP A 111 -3.19 17.24 -2.60
C TRP A 111 -3.29 16.08 -3.59
N LEU A 112 -2.40 16.01 -4.56
CA LEU A 112 -2.37 14.96 -5.57
C LEU A 112 -2.16 13.59 -4.94
N THR A 113 -1.20 13.46 -4.02
CA THR A 113 -0.97 12.21 -3.29
C THR A 113 -2.15 11.82 -2.39
N ALA A 114 -2.80 12.80 -1.73
CA ALA A 114 -3.99 12.54 -0.92
C ALA A 114 -5.19 12.06 -1.77
N ILE A 115 -5.42 12.67 -2.93
CA ILE A 115 -6.47 12.27 -3.86
C ILE A 115 -6.21 10.87 -4.40
N PHE A 116 -4.98 10.56 -4.84
CA PHE A 116 -4.64 9.22 -5.31
C PHE A 116 -4.79 8.17 -4.21
N ALA A 117 -4.39 8.48 -2.98
CA ALA A 117 -4.60 7.59 -1.84
C ALA A 117 -6.10 7.30 -1.61
N TRP A 118 -6.94 8.34 -1.69
CA TRP A 118 -8.40 8.19 -1.59
C TRP A 118 -9.02 7.43 -2.75
N LEU A 119 -8.58 7.65 -3.99
CA LEU A 119 -9.07 6.92 -5.15
C LEU A 119 -8.71 5.44 -5.08
N GLN A 120 -7.52 5.13 -4.55
CA GLN A 120 -7.06 3.76 -4.37
C GLN A 120 -7.84 3.02 -3.27
N THR A 121 -8.06 3.65 -2.12
CA THR A 121 -8.73 3.03 -0.96
C THR A 121 -10.25 3.11 -1.02
N GLY A 122 -10.79 4.14 -1.68
CA GLY A 122 -12.23 4.38 -1.82
C GLY A 122 -12.92 3.50 -2.87
N TRP A 123 -12.17 2.63 -3.57
CA TRP A 123 -12.77 1.74 -4.55
C TRP A 123 -13.67 0.70 -3.84
N PRO A 124 -14.98 0.63 -4.15
CA PRO A 124 -15.92 -0.24 -3.43
C PRO A 124 -15.64 -1.75 -3.56
N ALA A 125 -14.72 -2.13 -4.44
CA ALA A 125 -14.35 -3.49 -4.80
C ALA A 125 -13.72 -4.26 -3.64
N TRP A 126 -13.05 -3.56 -2.71
CA TRP A 126 -12.54 -4.17 -1.49
C TRP A 126 -13.67 -4.70 -0.61
N ILE A 127 -14.73 -3.91 -0.44
CA ILE A 127 -15.90 -4.27 0.37
C ILE A 127 -16.77 -5.29 -0.35
N THR A 128 -16.99 -5.12 -1.65
CA THR A 128 -17.79 -6.06 -2.45
C THR A 128 -17.16 -7.46 -2.46
N GLY A 129 -15.83 -7.56 -2.58
CA GLY A 129 -15.14 -8.84 -2.54
C GLY A 129 -15.25 -9.54 -1.18
N ALA A 130 -15.08 -8.79 -0.09
CA ALA A 130 -15.27 -9.32 1.27
C ALA A 130 -16.74 -9.74 1.52
N ALA A 131 -17.70 -8.94 1.06
CA ALA A 131 -19.13 -9.21 1.18
C ALA A 131 -19.56 -10.45 0.37
N ALA A 132 -19.00 -10.64 -0.83
CA ALA A 132 -19.25 -11.85 -1.62
C ALA A 132 -18.71 -13.10 -0.91
N GLY A 133 -17.51 -13.02 -0.30
CA GLY A 133 -16.97 -14.09 0.53
C GLY A 133 -17.85 -14.39 1.75
N ALA A 134 -18.30 -13.36 2.46
CA ALA A 134 -19.20 -13.50 3.61
C ALA A 134 -20.56 -14.11 3.22
N ALA A 135 -21.14 -13.70 2.10
CA ALA A 135 -22.38 -14.28 1.58
C ALA A 135 -22.21 -15.76 1.22
N ALA A 136 -21.09 -16.12 0.56
CA ALA A 136 -20.80 -17.50 0.19
C ALA A 136 -20.58 -18.42 1.40
N LEU A 137 -19.92 -17.92 2.45
CA LEU A 137 -19.65 -18.69 3.67
C LEU A 137 -20.86 -18.81 4.60
N SER A 138 -21.63 -17.73 4.74
CA SER A 138 -22.80 -17.71 5.64
C SER A 138 -24.03 -18.38 5.03
N GLY A 139 -24.14 -18.40 3.69
CA GLY A 139 -25.33 -18.89 2.98
C GLY A 139 -26.58 -18.02 3.20
N ILE A 140 -26.44 -16.86 3.83
CA ILE A 140 -27.55 -15.97 4.22
C ILE A 140 -27.40 -14.64 3.47
N GLY A 141 -28.44 -14.23 2.76
CA GLY A 141 -28.48 -12.94 2.05
C GLY A 141 -27.61 -12.88 0.79
N THR A 142 -27.80 -11.84 -0.01
CA THR A 142 -26.98 -11.59 -1.20
C THR A 142 -25.71 -10.81 -0.85
N TRP A 143 -24.74 -10.79 -1.76
CA TRP A 143 -23.52 -9.99 -1.64
C TRP A 143 -23.82 -8.49 -1.46
N GLU A 144 -24.98 -8.01 -1.94
CA GLU A 144 -25.44 -6.63 -1.79
C GLU A 144 -25.80 -6.32 -0.33
N SER A 145 -26.56 -7.22 0.31
CA SER A 145 -26.95 -7.07 1.71
C SER A 145 -25.72 -7.02 2.63
N TRP A 146 -24.75 -7.91 2.40
CA TRP A 146 -23.49 -7.91 3.15
C TRP A 146 -22.65 -6.67 2.88
N SER A 147 -22.66 -6.14 1.65
CA SER A 147 -21.93 -4.90 1.31
C SER A 147 -22.52 -3.69 2.04
N ILE A 148 -23.86 -3.58 2.10
CA ILE A 148 -24.56 -2.50 2.80
C ILE A 148 -24.28 -2.56 4.30
N VAL A 149 -24.36 -3.75 4.90
CA VAL A 149 -24.06 -3.95 6.33
C VAL A 149 -22.60 -3.61 6.63
N ALA A 150 -21.66 -4.05 5.79
CA ALA A 150 -20.24 -3.73 5.97
C ALA A 150 -19.97 -2.23 5.85
N LEU A 151 -20.57 -1.54 4.87
CA LEU A 151 -20.45 -0.09 4.71
C LEU A 151 -21.05 0.66 5.90
N ALA A 152 -22.23 0.26 6.36
CA ALA A 152 -22.88 0.86 7.52
C ALA A 152 -21.99 0.75 8.77
N LEU A 153 -21.44 -0.44 9.04
CA LEU A 153 -20.54 -0.66 10.17
C LEU A 153 -19.25 0.17 10.08
N VAL A 154 -18.67 0.30 8.88
CA VAL A 154 -17.46 1.11 8.67
C VAL A 154 -17.77 2.59 8.91
N LEU A 155 -18.87 3.10 8.36
CA LEU A 155 -19.28 4.50 8.54
C LEU A 155 -19.63 4.81 10.00
N ASP A 156 -20.32 3.90 10.69
CA ASP A 156 -20.60 4.03 12.13
C ASP A 156 -19.31 4.07 12.96
N ASN A 157 -18.35 3.21 12.64
CA ASN A 157 -17.06 3.20 13.35
C ASN A 157 -16.28 4.50 13.11
N LEU A 158 -16.24 4.99 11.87
CA LEU A 158 -15.61 6.26 11.51
C LEU A 158 -16.28 7.44 12.20
N CYS A 159 -17.61 7.50 12.19
CA CYS A 159 -18.40 8.54 12.85
C CYS A 159 -18.18 8.53 14.38
N SER A 160 -18.19 7.35 15.00
CA SER A 160 -17.97 7.20 16.44
C SER A 160 -16.55 7.55 16.92
N LYS A 161 -15.56 7.48 16.02
CA LYS A 161 -14.16 7.84 16.30
C LYS A 161 -13.87 9.30 16.00
N GLN A 162 -14.49 9.91 14.98
CA GLN A 162 -14.34 11.34 14.70
C GLN A 162 -15.00 12.23 15.77
N ILE A 163 -16.05 11.75 16.45
CA ILE A 163 -16.69 12.46 17.58
C ILE A 163 -15.86 12.38 18.89
N ARG A 164 -14.86 11.49 18.95
CA ARG A 164 -14.06 11.23 20.16
C ARG A 164 -12.66 11.85 20.15
N VAL A 165 -12.32 12.61 19.10
CA VAL A 165 -11.08 13.40 18.98
C VAL A 165 -11.43 14.87 19.18
#